data_AF-A0A965WYY5-F1
#
_entry.id   AF-A0A965WYY5-F1
#
_cell.length_a   1.000
_cell.length_b   1.000
_cell.length_c   1.000
_cell.angle_alpha   90.00
_cell.angle_beta   90.00
_cell.angle_gamma   90.00
#
_symmetry.space_group_name_H-M   'P 1'
#
loop_
_entity.id
_entity.type
_entity.pdbx_description
1 polymer ?
#
loop_
_entity_poly.entity_id
_entity_poly.type
_entity_poly.pdbx_seq_one_letter_code
_entity_poly.pdbx_strand_id
1 'polypeptide(L)'
;MTLQQINPLVIFFASILTSNMILSNFLGMCSYLSVSSEFKTASGLGKAVTLVMVFTTAINYLVYRYVIEPLDLVYLQYIIFIMVIAALVQIIEMVMDRFLPDLHIKLGIFLPLITVNCAILGITLFMVIRQYTFV
;
A
#
# COMPACT_ATOMS: atom_id res chain seq x y z
N MET A 1 24.30 14.54 14.00
CA MET A 1 23.90 14.24 15.39
C MET A 1 24.09 12.75 15.61
N THR A 2 24.85 12.37 16.63
CA THR A 2 25.63 11.13 16.79
C THR A 2 24.80 9.83 16.88
N LEU A 3 25.03 8.88 15.96
CA LEU A 3 24.40 7.55 15.88
C LEU A 3 24.90 6.50 16.91
N GLN A 4 25.34 6.90 18.11
CA GLN A 4 26.01 5.99 19.07
C GLN A 4 25.27 5.83 20.43
N GLN A 5 24.08 6.40 20.62
CA GLN A 5 23.31 6.27 21.89
C GLN A 5 21.80 6.09 21.69
N ILE A 6 21.36 5.55 20.55
CA ILE A 6 19.93 5.32 20.30
C ILE A 6 19.57 3.93 20.79
N ASN A 7 18.92 3.88 21.96
CA ASN A 7 18.36 2.64 22.49
C ASN A 7 17.41 2.05 21.42
N PRO A 8 17.50 0.74 21.06
CA PRO A 8 16.62 0.16 20.04
C PRO A 8 15.13 0.32 20.37
N LEU A 9 14.77 0.43 21.66
CA LEU A 9 13.43 0.81 22.10
C LEU A 9 12.99 2.18 21.59
N VAL A 10 13.87 3.18 21.58
CA VAL A 10 13.53 4.54 21.12
C VAL A 10 13.26 4.54 19.61
N ILE A 11 14.05 3.79 18.84
CA ILE A 11 13.82 3.64 17.39
C ILE A 11 12.50 2.92 17.12
N PHE A 12 12.20 1.89 17.91
CA PHE A 12 10.95 1.13 17.82
C PHE A 12 9.73 2.01 18.10
N PHE A 13 9.74 2.78 19.21
CA PHE A 13 8.65 3.71 19.54
C PHE A 13 8.54 4.86 18.52
N ALA A 14 9.66 5.41 18.05
CA ALA A 14 9.65 6.45 17.02
C ALA A 14 9.07 5.95 15.69
N SER A 15 9.34 4.69 15.32
CA SER A 15 8.82 4.09 14.08
C SER A 15 7.30 3.87 14.14
N ILE A 16 6.79 3.40 15.28
CA ILE A 16 5.36 3.12 15.48
C ILE A 16 4.50 4.39 15.55
N LEU A 17 5.03 5.46 16.17
CA LEU A 17 4.26 6.67 16.44
C LEU A 17 4.54 7.79 15.43
N THR A 18 5.82 8.06 15.14
CA THR A 18 6.23 9.26 14.40
C THR A 18 6.39 9.02 12.90
N SER A 19 6.78 7.82 12.46
CA SER A 19 6.96 7.50 11.04
C SER A 19 5.87 6.58 10.45
N ASN A 20 4.81 6.30 11.22
CA ASN A 20 3.78 5.41 10.76
C ASN A 20 2.84 6.08 9.73
N MET A 21 2.50 5.35 8.67
CA MET A 21 1.66 5.87 7.58
C MET A 21 0.24 6.22 8.04
N ILE A 22 -0.32 5.45 8.97
CA ILE A 22 -1.69 5.66 9.46
C ILE A 22 -1.74 6.80 10.48
N LEU A 23 -0.85 6.79 11.48
CA LEU A 23 -0.90 7.75 12.59
C LEU A 23 -0.29 9.12 12.27
N SER A 24 0.79 9.18 11.49
CA SER A 24 1.49 10.45 11.23
C SER A 24 1.12 11.07 9.88
N ASN A 25 0.88 10.25 8.85
CA ASN A 25 0.56 10.75 7.51
C ASN A 25 -0.95 10.72 7.21
N PHE A 26 -1.79 10.14 8.08
CA PHE A 26 -3.24 10.02 7.92
C PHE A 26 -3.69 9.32 6.62
N LEU A 27 -2.89 8.37 6.11
CA LEU A 27 -3.22 7.58 4.92
C LEU A 27 -3.94 6.28 5.30
N GLY A 28 -4.96 5.89 4.51
CA GLY A 28 -5.64 4.58 4.65
C GLY A 28 -6.75 4.52 5.69
N MET A 29 -7.26 5.67 6.14
CA MET A 29 -8.28 5.77 7.20
C MET A 29 -9.62 5.11 6.84
N CYS A 30 -10.00 5.08 5.56
CA CYS A 30 -11.30 4.57 5.10
C CYS A 30 -11.50 3.08 5.46
N SER A 31 -10.51 2.23 5.13
CA SER A 31 -10.52 0.81 5.46
C SER A 31 -10.29 0.55 6.95
N TYR A 32 -9.52 1.42 7.61
CA TYR A 32 -9.24 1.30 9.04
C TYR A 32 -10.51 1.48 9.88
N LEU A 33 -11.25 2.58 9.65
CA LEU A 33 -12.48 2.89 10.38
C LEU A 33 -13.58 1.85 10.15
N SER A 34 -13.66 1.28 8.94
CA SER A 34 -14.73 0.34 8.60
C SER A 34 -14.53 -1.07 9.15
N VAL A 35 -13.29 -1.52 9.37
CA VAL A 35 -12.99 -2.93 9.68
C VAL A 35 -12.44 -3.12 11.10
N SER A 36 -12.26 -2.03 11.85
CA SER A 36 -11.73 -2.07 13.22
C SER A 36 -12.64 -2.78 14.25
N SER A 37 -13.89 -3.12 13.91
CA SER A 37 -14.82 -3.78 14.84
C SER A 37 -14.53 -5.28 15.04
N GLU A 38 -13.96 -5.96 14.04
CA GLU A 38 -13.77 -7.41 14.04
C GLU A 38 -12.31 -7.79 13.79
N PHE A 39 -11.61 -8.28 14.82
CA PHE A 39 -10.18 -8.61 14.73
C PHE A 39 -9.85 -9.63 13.62
N LYS A 40 -10.72 -10.63 13.43
CA LYS A 40 -10.55 -11.66 12.39
C LYS A 40 -10.60 -11.06 10.99
N THR A 41 -11.48 -10.09 10.76
CA THR A 41 -11.63 -9.40 9.47
C THR A 41 -10.52 -8.38 9.26
N ALA A 42 -10.15 -7.62 10.31
CA ALA A 42 -9.08 -6.63 10.28
C ALA A 42 -7.71 -7.26 9.96
N SER A 43 -7.40 -8.40 10.57
CA SER A 43 -6.14 -9.11 10.29
C SER A 43 -6.07 -9.69 8.88
N GLY A 44 -7.20 -10.15 8.32
CA GLY A 44 -7.29 -10.58 6.93
C GLY A 44 -7.07 -9.44 5.93
N LEU A 45 -7.76 -8.31 6.14
CA LEU A 45 -7.64 -7.13 5.30
C LEU A 45 -6.22 -6.53 5.37
N GLY A 46 -5.63 -6.44 6.56
CA GLY A 46 -4.27 -5.93 6.73
C GLY A 46 -3.25 -6.73 5.93
N LYS A 47 -3.29 -8.07 6.01
CA LYS A 47 -2.41 -8.95 5.23
C LYS A 47 -2.60 -8.77 3.73
N ALA A 48 -3.85 -8.65 3.27
CA ALA A 48 -4.14 -8.42 1.86
C ALA A 48 -3.56 -7.07 1.37
N VAL A 49 -3.77 -6.00 2.12
CA VAL A 49 -3.27 -4.65 1.78
C VAL A 49 -1.75 -4.61 1.76
N THR A 50 -1.06 -5.21 2.75
CA THR A 50 0.40 -5.26 2.76
C THR A 50 0.96 -6.02 1.56
N LEU A 51 0.33 -7.14 1.18
CA LEU A 51 0.70 -7.89 -0.01
C LEU A 51 0.56 -7.02 -1.26
N VAL A 52 -0.61 -6.43 -1.48
CA VAL A 52 -0.90 -5.56 -2.65
C VAL A 52 0.11 -4.42 -2.70
N MET A 53 0.39 -3.79 -1.56
CA MET A 53 1.31 -2.66 -1.45
C MET A 53 2.73 -3.01 -1.93
N VAL A 54 3.26 -4.17 -1.54
CA VAL A 54 4.60 -4.63 -1.96
C VAL A 54 4.65 -4.84 -3.48
N PHE A 55 3.69 -5.60 -4.03
CA PHE A 55 3.67 -5.89 -5.47
C PHE A 55 3.43 -4.63 -6.31
N THR A 56 2.51 -3.78 -5.88
CA THR A 56 2.20 -2.52 -6.56
C THR A 56 3.43 -1.63 -6.60
N THR A 57 4.16 -1.48 -5.50
CA THR A 57 5.36 -0.63 -5.45
C THR A 57 6.45 -1.16 -6.39
N ALA A 58 6.68 -2.47 -6.39
CA ALA A 58 7.66 -3.10 -7.27
C ALA A 58 7.31 -2.92 -8.76
N ILE A 59 6.04 -3.09 -9.14
CA ILE A 59 5.60 -2.94 -10.53
C ILE A 59 5.61 -1.46 -10.94
N ASN A 60 5.09 -0.56 -10.10
CA ASN A 60 5.09 0.88 -10.40
C ASN A 60 6.49 1.46 -10.51
N TYR A 61 7.48 0.93 -9.78
CA TYR A 61 8.88 1.29 -10.01
C TYR A 61 9.35 0.99 -11.42
N LEU A 62 9.10 -0.24 -11.89
CA LEU A 62 9.46 -0.68 -13.22
C LEU A 62 8.76 0.19 -14.27
N VAL A 63 7.46 0.44 -14.09
CA VAL A 63 6.68 1.30 -15.00
C VAL A 63 7.23 2.73 -15.00
N TYR A 64 7.57 3.28 -13.84
CA TYR A 64 8.13 4.63 -13.76
C TYR A 64 9.46 4.75 -14.50
N ARG A 65 10.40 3.83 -14.25
CA ARG A 65 11.75 3.87 -14.83
C ARG A 65 11.78 3.54 -16.33
N TYR A 66 10.94 2.62 -16.80
CA TYR A 66 10.94 2.14 -18.18
C TYR A 66 9.93 2.83 -19.10
N VAL A 67 8.87 3.43 -18.56
CA VAL A 67 7.80 4.05 -19.37
C VAL A 67 7.75 5.56 -19.14
N ILE A 68 7.75 6.01 -17.89
CA ILE A 68 7.49 7.43 -17.57
C ILE A 68 8.73 8.30 -17.81
N GLU A 69 9.90 7.88 -17.36
CA GLU A 69 11.17 8.60 -17.59
C GLU A 69 11.52 8.78 -19.08
N PRO A 70 11.49 7.76 -19.96
CA PRO A 70 11.91 7.94 -21.35
C PRO A 70 10.90 8.69 -22.23
N LEU A 71 9.63 8.78 -21.82
CA LEU A 71 8.60 9.49 -22.56
C LEU A 71 8.29 10.89 -21.98
N ASP A 72 8.94 11.32 -20.88
CA ASP A 72 8.66 12.59 -20.18
C ASP A 72 7.18 12.76 -19.78
N LEU A 73 6.48 11.67 -19.47
CA LEU A 73 5.04 11.63 -19.18
C LEU A 73 4.68 11.95 -17.71
N VAL A 74 5.42 12.83 -17.04
CA VAL A 74 5.32 13.10 -15.59
C VAL A 74 3.89 13.47 -15.16
N TYR A 75 3.13 14.18 -15.99
CA TYR A 75 1.75 14.57 -15.69
C TYR A 75 0.77 13.39 -15.60
N LEU A 76 1.03 12.28 -16.29
CA LEU A 76 0.14 11.11 -16.35
C LEU A 76 0.43 10.07 -15.26
N GLN A 77 1.46 10.28 -14.42
CA GLN A 77 1.92 9.30 -13.42
C GLN A 77 0.80 8.81 -12.49
N TYR A 78 -0.10 9.71 -12.05
CA TYR A 78 -1.18 9.36 -11.13
C TYR A 78 -2.17 8.38 -11.76
N ILE A 79 -2.57 8.63 -13.00
CA ILE A 79 -3.53 7.79 -13.73
C ILE A 79 -2.91 6.41 -14.00
N ILE A 80 -1.64 6.39 -14.41
CA ILE A 80 -0.90 5.15 -14.66
C ILE A 80 -0.79 4.30 -13.39
N PHE A 81 -0.43 4.92 -12.25
CA PHE A 81 -0.33 4.19 -10.98
C PHE A 81 -1.67 3.61 -10.54
N ILE A 82 -2.77 4.36 -10.67
CA ILE A 82 -4.11 3.86 -10.36
C ILE A 82 -4.50 2.70 -11.29
N MET A 83 -4.17 2.78 -12.58
CA MET A 83 -4.43 1.69 -13.53
C MET A 83 -3.67 0.40 -13.19
N VAL A 84 -2.40 0.51 -12.80
CA VAL A 84 -1.59 -0.63 -12.36
C VAL A 84 -2.17 -1.26 -11.08
N ILE A 85 -2.56 -0.43 -10.11
CA ILE A 85 -3.22 -0.89 -8.88
C ILE A 85 -4.51 -1.64 -9.21
N ALA A 86 -5.38 -1.06 -10.05
CA ALA A 86 -6.65 -1.65 -10.43
C ALA A 86 -6.47 -3.02 -11.09
N ALA A 87 -5.54 -3.14 -12.04
CA ALA A 87 -5.23 -4.41 -12.71
C ALA A 87 -4.73 -5.47 -11.71
N LEU A 88 -3.88 -5.09 -10.77
CA LEU A 88 -3.33 -6.01 -9.78
C LEU A 88 -4.39 -6.49 -8.76
N VAL A 89 -5.22 -5.57 -8.28
CA VAL A 89 -6.31 -5.92 -7.36
C VAL A 89 -7.35 -6.81 -8.03
N GLN A 90 -7.62 -6.59 -9.34
CA GLN A 90 -8.52 -7.47 -10.10
C GLN A 90 -8.02 -8.91 -10.14
N ILE A 91 -6.70 -9.11 -10.30
CA ILE A 91 -6.09 -10.45 -10.25
C ILE A 91 -6.25 -11.04 -8.84
N ILE A 92 -6.05 -10.24 -7.81
CA ILE A 92 -6.19 -10.68 -6.41
C ILE A 92 -7.64 -11.07 -6.09
N GLU A 93 -8.63 -10.37 -6.64
CA GLU A 93 -10.05 -10.73 -6.50
C GLU A 93 -10.31 -12.15 -7.01
N MET A 94 -9.86 -12.44 -8.24
CA MET A 94 -10.00 -13.77 -8.84
C MET A 94 -9.26 -14.87 -8.04
N VAL A 95 -8.09 -14.55 -7.49
CA VAL A 95 -7.31 -15.48 -6.66
C VAL A 95 -8.01 -15.73 -5.32
N MET A 96 -8.51 -14.69 -4.67
CA MET A 96 -9.09 -14.81 -3.33
C MET A 96 -10.42 -15.58 -3.35
N ASP A 97 -11.25 -15.38 -4.37
CA ASP A 97 -12.49 -16.15 -4.58
C ASP A 97 -12.20 -17.66 -4.71
N ARG A 98 -11.07 -18.02 -5.34
CA ARG A 98 -10.68 -19.42 -5.53
C ARG A 98 -10.07 -20.08 -4.29
N PHE A 99 -9.20 -19.38 -3.56
CA PHE A 99 -8.45 -19.98 -2.45
C PHE A 99 -9.09 -19.79 -1.07
N LEU A 100 -9.83 -18.70 -0.84
CA LEU A 100 -10.31 -18.28 0.47
C LEU A 100 -11.79 -17.83 0.43
N PRO A 101 -12.75 -18.75 0.16
CA PRO A 101 -14.17 -18.41 0.03
C PRO A 101 -14.75 -17.81 1.33
N ASP A 102 -14.34 -18.30 2.50
CA ASP A 102 -14.77 -17.75 3.81
C ASP A 102 -14.36 -16.29 4.01
N LEU A 103 -13.19 -15.90 3.48
CA LEU A 103 -12.71 -14.53 3.57
C LEU A 103 -13.40 -13.64 2.54
N HIS A 104 -13.65 -14.15 1.33
CA HIS A 104 -14.34 -13.41 0.28
C HIS A 104 -15.78 -13.06 0.65
N ILE A 105 -16.50 -13.93 1.36
CA ILE A 105 -17.87 -13.62 1.85
C ILE A 105 -17.87 -12.43 2.84
N LYS A 106 -16.80 -12.25 3.62
CA LYS A 106 -16.68 -11.15 4.59
C LYS A 106 -16.04 -9.89 4.01
N LEU A 107 -15.15 -10.04 3.03
CA LEU A 107 -14.35 -8.96 2.45
C LEU A 107 -14.79 -8.52 1.04
N GLY A 108 -15.73 -9.20 0.39
CA GLY A 108 -16.06 -9.00 -1.03
C GLY A 108 -16.40 -7.56 -1.39
N ILE A 109 -17.13 -6.85 -0.53
CA ILE A 109 -17.48 -5.42 -0.71
C ILE A 109 -16.25 -4.51 -0.50
N PHE A 110 -15.27 -4.95 0.28
CA PHE A 110 -14.05 -4.20 0.60
C PHE A 110 -12.93 -4.41 -0.41
N LEU A 111 -13.05 -5.36 -1.34
CA LEU A 111 -12.04 -5.59 -2.37
C LEU A 111 -11.87 -4.39 -3.31
N PRO A 112 -12.94 -3.79 -3.84
CA PRO A 112 -12.84 -2.53 -4.58
C PRO A 112 -12.23 -1.39 -3.76
N LEU A 113 -12.41 -1.38 -2.43
CA LEU A 113 -11.83 -0.35 -1.55
C LEU A 113 -10.30 -0.45 -1.45
N ILE A 114 -9.69 -1.59 -1.81
CA ILE A 114 -8.24 -1.74 -1.90
C ILE A 114 -7.69 -0.89 -3.05
N THR A 115 -8.40 -0.81 -4.20
CA THR A 115 -7.92 -0.05 -5.37
C THR A 115 -7.78 1.44 -5.10
N VAL A 116 -8.70 1.99 -4.29
CA VAL A 116 -8.74 3.40 -3.90
C VAL A 116 -8.08 3.64 -2.54
N ASN A 117 -7.32 2.67 -2.02
CA ASN A 117 -6.68 2.83 -0.73
C ASN A 117 -5.55 3.86 -0.81
N CYS A 118 -5.71 4.95 -0.05
CA CYS A 118 -4.76 6.06 -0.08
C CYS A 118 -3.35 5.66 0.39
N ALA A 119 -3.21 4.63 1.23
CA ALA A 119 -1.90 4.16 1.66
C ALA A 119 -1.12 3.48 0.51
N ILE A 120 -1.82 2.73 -0.35
CA ILE A 120 -1.22 2.05 -1.50
C ILE A 120 -0.80 3.08 -2.55
N LEU A 121 -1.67 4.03 -2.88
CA LEU A 121 -1.32 5.11 -3.79
C LEU A 121 -0.19 5.98 -3.24
N GLY A 122 -0.27 6.35 -1.95
CA GLY A 122 0.71 7.20 -1.30
C GLY A 122 2.12 6.61 -1.28
N ILE A 123 2.26 5.30 -1.07
CA ILE A 123 3.60 4.68 -1.07
C ILE A 123 4.25 4.73 -2.47
N THR A 124 3.45 4.51 -3.52
CA THR A 124 3.95 4.56 -4.91
C THR A 124 4.35 5.98 -5.31
N LEU A 125 3.70 7.00 -4.75
CA LEU A 125 4.10 8.40 -4.93
C LEU A 125 5.34 8.76 -4.12
N PHE A 126 5.43 8.29 -2.87
CA PHE A 126 6.62 8.51 -2.05
C PHE A 126 7.86 7.86 -2.65
N MET A 127 7.69 6.74 -3.36
CA MET A 127 8.74 6.13 -4.19
C MET A 127 9.40 7.16 -5.12
N VAL A 128 8.58 7.87 -5.88
CA VAL A 128 9.03 8.84 -6.87
C VAL A 128 9.56 10.11 -6.21
N ILE A 129 8.83 10.67 -5.24
CA ILE A 129 9.20 11.94 -4.60
C ILE A 129 10.51 11.82 -3.81
N ARG A 130 10.72 10.70 -3.12
CA ARG A 130 11.93 10.45 -2.33
C ARG A 130 13.03 9.75 -3.12
N GLN A 131 12.82 9.50 -4.42
CA GLN A 131 13.78 8.87 -5.32
C GLN A 131 14.33 7.54 -4.77
N TYR A 132 13.42 6.69 -4.28
CA TYR A 132 13.82 5.38 -3.75
C TYR A 132 14.33 4.49 -4.89
N THR A 133 15.42 3.75 -4.60
CA THR A 133 15.91 2.69 -5.47
C THR A 133 15.06 1.43 -5.22
N PHE A 134 15.06 0.48 -6.16
CA PHE A 134 14.36 -0.80 -5.98
C PHE A 134 14.84 -1.61 -4.76
N VAL A 135 16.03 -1.29 -4.24
CA VAL A 135 16.68 -1.90 -3.07
C VAL A 135 16.69 -0.90 -1.92
#